data_AF-A0A3L6JME7-F1
#
_entry.id   AF-A0A3L6JME7-F1
#
_cell.length_a   1.000
_cell.length_b   1.000
_cell.length_c   1.000
_cell.angle_alpha   90.00
_cell.angle_beta   90.00
_cell.angle_gamma   90.00
#
_symmetry.space_group_name_H-M   'P 1'
#
loop_
_entity.id
_entity.type
_entity.pdbx_description
1 polymer ?
#
loop_
_entity_poly.entity_id
_entity_poly.type
_entity_poly.pdbx_seq_one_letter_code
_entity_poly.pdbx_strand_id
1 'polypeptide(L)'
;MHAEPPNAIELDIIRSFGWSIVELEETLYERFLHLSAARSLVPRDTFQSHLREMEAKGFISPVRLHGMKGYKRLLADKDLGKSVYPNVPLDEIRLALGSVKARPALEKARASTRVSEDLFSSSESVGVAIQAALENCMLRETGRISKGAVHEHMKNMCQALSKSEEDLFEYIRDQTPGILIEVGQILRSHGPDFLLLSLRLTEANIRKYSY
;
A
#
# COMPACT_ATOMS: atom_id res chain seq x y z
N MET A 1 22.40 24.48 9.87
CA MET A 1 23.06 23.23 9.43
C MET A 1 22.84 23.14 7.93
N HIS A 2 23.91 23.25 7.14
CA HIS A 2 23.81 23.13 5.68
C HIS A 2 23.66 21.64 5.35
N ALA A 3 22.50 21.24 4.86
CA ALA A 3 22.28 19.88 4.39
C ALA A 3 23.09 19.67 3.10
N GLU A 4 23.94 18.64 3.10
CA GLU A 4 24.65 18.18 1.91
C GLU A 4 23.62 17.81 0.83
N PRO A 5 23.82 18.18 -0.45
CA PRO A 5 22.86 17.85 -1.49
C PRO A 5 22.75 16.33 -1.67
N PRO A 6 21.54 15.79 -1.97
CA PRO A 6 21.35 14.36 -2.11
C PRO A 6 22.15 13.80 -3.29
N ASN A 7 22.80 12.66 -3.07
CA ASN A 7 23.52 11.91 -4.08
C ASN A 7 22.54 11.33 -5.12
N ALA A 8 23.04 10.92 -6.29
CA ALA A 8 22.23 10.35 -7.37
C ALA A 8 21.40 9.13 -6.94
N ILE A 9 21.86 8.34 -5.96
CA ILE A 9 21.09 7.21 -5.41
C ILE A 9 19.95 7.72 -4.53
N GLU A 10 20.26 8.64 -3.64
CA GLU A 10 19.28 9.25 -2.72
C GLU A 10 18.19 9.99 -3.49
N LEU A 11 18.55 10.67 -4.58
CA LEU A 11 17.59 11.30 -5.51
C LEU A 11 16.67 10.28 -6.17
N ASP A 12 17.19 9.13 -6.59
CA ASP A 12 16.37 8.07 -7.17
C ASP A 12 15.41 7.47 -6.14
N ILE A 13 15.87 7.26 -4.90
CA ILE A 13 15.02 6.82 -3.78
C ILE A 13 13.95 7.86 -3.49
N ILE A 14 14.31 9.15 -3.46
CA ILE A 14 13.35 10.26 -3.30
C ILE A 14 12.31 10.25 -4.45
N ARG A 15 12.72 9.96 -5.68
CA ARG A 15 11.80 9.81 -6.82
C ARG A 15 10.90 8.58 -6.70
N SER A 16 11.35 7.51 -6.04
CA SER A 16 10.54 6.31 -5.78
C SER A 16 9.34 6.57 -4.87
N PHE A 17 9.39 7.64 -4.04
CA PHE A 17 8.19 8.12 -3.34
C PHE A 17 7.11 8.63 -4.31
N GLY A 18 7.49 9.11 -5.50
CA GLY A 18 6.57 9.69 -6.47
C GLY A 18 5.83 10.89 -5.88
N TRP A 19 4.51 10.82 -5.87
CA TRP A 19 3.63 11.83 -5.26
C TRP A 19 3.34 11.57 -3.78
N SER A 20 3.74 10.41 -3.24
CA SER A 20 3.47 10.01 -1.86
C SER A 20 4.43 10.67 -0.88
N ILE A 21 3.90 11.14 0.27
CA ILE A 21 4.72 11.63 1.38
C ILE A 21 5.25 10.47 2.24
N VAL A 22 4.52 9.35 2.25
CA VAL A 22 4.82 8.17 3.07
C VAL A 22 4.66 6.92 2.21
N GLU A 23 5.61 5.99 2.30
CA GLU A 23 5.59 4.72 1.57
C GLU A 23 6.22 3.58 2.38
N LEU A 24 5.87 2.35 2.03
CA LEU A 24 6.48 1.14 2.60
C LEU A 24 7.90 0.93 2.06
N GLU A 25 8.78 0.32 2.87
CA GLU A 25 10.16 0.02 2.45
C GLU A 25 10.18 -0.88 1.20
N GLU A 26 9.25 -1.84 1.09
CA GLU A 26 9.13 -2.74 -0.04
C GLU A 26 8.73 -2.03 -1.32
N THR A 27 7.68 -1.22 -1.25
CA THR A 27 7.21 -0.44 -2.39
C THR A 27 8.27 0.55 -2.88
N LEU A 28 9.00 1.18 -1.96
CA LEU A 28 10.12 2.06 -2.31
C LEU A 28 11.23 1.28 -3.01
N TYR A 29 11.57 0.08 -2.53
CA TYR A 29 12.61 -0.75 -3.13
C TYR A 29 12.23 -1.19 -4.55
N GLU A 30 11.01 -1.68 -4.76
CA GLU A 30 10.53 -2.08 -6.09
C GLU A 30 10.53 -0.91 -7.07
N ARG A 31 9.99 0.24 -6.65
CA ARG A 31 9.98 1.46 -7.48
C ARG A 31 11.38 1.97 -7.76
N PHE A 32 12.30 1.87 -6.80
CA PHE A 32 13.70 2.22 -6.98
C PHE A 32 14.36 1.36 -8.07
N LEU A 33 14.14 0.05 -8.05
CA LEU A 33 14.65 -0.85 -9.09
C LEU A 33 14.08 -0.53 -10.48
N HIS A 34 12.80 -0.14 -10.56
CA HIS A 34 12.15 0.23 -11.82
C HIS A 34 12.62 1.60 -12.36
N LEU A 35 12.83 2.58 -11.49
CA LEU A 35 13.22 3.93 -11.87
C LEU A 35 14.71 4.03 -12.24
N SER A 36 15.55 3.33 -11.49
CA SER A 36 16.99 3.33 -11.72
C SER A 36 17.37 2.15 -12.63
N ALA A 37 17.09 2.27 -13.93
CA ALA A 37 17.46 1.24 -14.92
C ALA A 37 18.96 0.86 -14.86
N ALA A 38 19.84 1.80 -14.53
CA ALA A 38 21.28 1.56 -14.34
C ALA A 38 21.63 0.82 -13.03
N ARG A 39 20.68 0.67 -12.10
CA ARG A 39 20.86 0.13 -10.73
C ARG A 39 19.85 -0.96 -10.38
N SER A 40 19.26 -1.58 -11.40
CA SER A 40 18.29 -2.69 -11.30
C SER A 40 18.81 -3.95 -10.55
N LEU A 41 20.10 -4.00 -10.17
CA LEU A 41 20.72 -5.13 -9.47
C LEU A 41 21.15 -4.80 -8.03
N VAL A 42 20.75 -3.65 -7.49
CA VAL A 42 21.09 -3.28 -6.11
C VAL A 42 20.41 -4.25 -5.13
N PRO A 43 21.17 -4.94 -4.25
CA PRO A 43 20.59 -5.81 -3.23
C PRO A 43 19.80 -5.02 -2.18
N ARG A 44 18.83 -5.69 -1.54
CA ARG A 44 17.97 -5.11 -0.51
C ARG A 44 18.77 -4.55 0.67
N ASP A 45 19.83 -5.22 1.11
CA ASP A 45 20.67 -4.78 2.23
C ASP A 45 21.40 -3.46 1.93
N THR A 46 21.83 -3.30 0.68
CA THR A 46 22.46 -2.06 0.20
C THR A 46 21.43 -0.92 0.15
N PHE A 47 20.23 -1.20 -0.33
CA PHE A 47 19.12 -0.23 -0.31
C PHE A 47 18.77 0.21 1.12
N GLN A 48 18.68 -0.74 2.06
CA GLN A 48 18.44 -0.43 3.48
C GLN A 48 19.56 0.42 4.09
N SER A 49 20.80 0.20 3.68
CA SER A 49 21.93 1.02 4.11
C SER A 49 21.77 2.47 3.64
N HIS A 50 21.35 2.68 2.39
CA HIS A 50 21.04 4.01 1.88
C HIS A 50 19.87 4.67 2.61
N LEU A 51 18.82 3.93 2.99
CA LEU A 51 17.73 4.49 3.80
C LEU A 51 18.22 4.97 5.18
N ARG A 52 19.14 4.24 5.83
CA ARG A 52 19.73 4.66 7.11
C ARG A 52 20.59 5.91 6.95
N GLU A 53 21.34 6.01 5.86
CA GLU A 53 22.12 7.22 5.53
C GLU A 53 21.20 8.43 5.28
N MET A 54 20.12 8.22 4.52
CA MET A 54 19.12 9.25 4.25
C MET A 54 18.36 9.69 5.51
N GLU A 55 18.11 8.77 6.45
CA GLU A 55 17.56 9.07 7.76
C GLU A 55 18.52 9.95 8.57
N ALA A 56 19.81 9.57 8.64
CA ALA A 56 20.82 10.35 9.34
C ALA A 56 21.00 11.76 8.75
N LYS A 57 20.82 11.92 7.43
CA LYS A 57 20.83 13.20 6.73
C LYS A 57 19.53 14.00 6.88
N GLY A 58 18.49 13.41 7.47
CA GLY A 58 17.19 14.06 7.69
C GLY A 58 16.31 14.16 6.43
N PHE A 59 16.59 13.37 5.40
CA PHE A 59 15.78 13.34 4.17
C PHE A 59 14.49 12.54 4.33
N ILE A 60 14.55 11.50 5.16
CA ILE A 60 13.42 10.62 5.47
C ILE A 60 13.37 10.32 6.97
N SER A 61 12.21 9.89 7.46
CA SER A 61 12.02 9.39 8.82
C SER A 61 11.35 8.03 8.77
N PRO A 62 11.79 7.04 9.54
CA PRO A 62 11.08 5.77 9.65
C PRO A 62 9.69 5.98 10.26
N VAL A 63 8.73 5.19 9.80
CA VAL A 63 7.37 5.13 10.32
C VAL A 63 6.89 3.67 10.30
N ARG A 64 5.96 3.32 11.19
CA ARG A 64 5.27 2.03 11.12
C ARG A 64 3.89 2.24 10.51
N LEU A 65 3.64 1.61 9.36
CA LEU A 65 2.35 1.59 8.69
C LEU A 65 1.78 0.19 8.82
N HIS A 66 0.70 0.02 9.56
CA HIS A 66 0.04 -1.29 9.76
C HIS A 66 1.00 -2.40 10.24
N GLY A 67 1.95 -2.05 11.12
CA GLY A 67 2.96 -2.99 11.63
C GLY A 67 4.16 -3.21 10.71
N MET A 68 4.11 -2.70 9.47
CA MET A 68 5.18 -2.79 8.49
C MET A 68 6.09 -1.57 8.55
N LYS A 69 7.34 -1.76 8.13
CA LYS A 69 8.36 -0.71 8.09
C LYS A 69 8.15 0.17 6.86
N GLY A 70 7.93 1.46 7.09
CA GLY A 70 7.82 2.47 6.06
C GLY A 70 8.70 3.67 6.35
N TYR A 71 8.71 4.61 5.41
CA TYR A 71 9.44 5.86 5.53
C TYR A 71 8.55 7.02 5.12
N LYS A 72 8.73 8.14 5.80
CA LYS A 72 8.13 9.43 5.50
C LYS A 72 9.20 10.35 4.93
N ARG A 73 8.93 10.97 3.79
CA ARG A 73 9.79 12.01 3.20
C ARG A 73 9.68 13.29 4.04
N LEU A 74 10.82 13.85 4.44
CA LEU A 74 10.90 15.07 5.25
C LEU A 74 11.32 16.32 4.46
N LEU A 75 11.81 16.15 3.24
CA LEU A 75 12.18 17.26 2.36
C LEU A 75 10.93 18.00 1.84
N ALA A 76 10.94 19.33 1.96
CA ALA A 76 9.94 20.19 1.32
C ALA A 76 10.24 20.32 -0.18
N ASP A 77 9.20 20.29 -1.02
CA ASP A 77 9.31 20.37 -2.50
C ASP A 77 10.03 21.64 -3.01
N LYS A 78 10.31 22.61 -2.14
CA LYS A 78 11.00 23.87 -2.46
C LYS A 78 12.52 23.76 -2.48
N ASP A 79 13.11 22.80 -1.76
CA ASP A 79 14.58 22.69 -1.60
C ASP A 79 15.24 21.79 -2.65
N LEU A 80 14.44 21.01 -3.36
CA LEU A 80 14.87 20.16 -4.45
C LEU A 80 14.27 20.75 -5.71
N GLY A 81 15.10 21.22 -6.64
CA GLY A 81 14.63 21.84 -7.89
C GLY A 81 13.71 20.92 -8.71
N LYS A 82 13.30 21.38 -9.90
CA LYS A 82 12.30 20.77 -10.83
C LYS A 82 12.50 19.27 -11.20
N SER A 83 13.43 18.50 -10.62
CA SER A 83 13.80 17.12 -10.99
C SER A 83 13.41 16.02 -9.98
N VAL A 84 12.62 16.34 -8.94
CA VAL A 84 12.07 15.35 -7.98
C VAL A 84 10.91 14.55 -8.56
N TYR A 85 10.18 15.16 -9.49
CA TYR A 85 9.13 14.49 -10.21
C TYR A 85 9.74 13.84 -11.45
N PRO A 86 9.40 12.59 -11.77
CA PRO A 86 9.85 11.97 -12.99
C PRO A 86 9.36 12.81 -14.19
N ASN A 87 10.25 13.14 -15.13
CA ASN A 87 9.98 14.00 -16.31
C ASN A 87 8.88 13.43 -17.23
N VAL A 88 8.66 12.12 -17.13
CA VAL A 88 7.49 11.44 -17.64
C VAL A 88 6.74 11.01 -16.39
N PRO A 89 5.45 11.40 -16.21
CA PRO A 89 4.64 10.80 -15.17
C PRO A 89 4.79 9.30 -15.39
N LEU A 90 5.43 8.59 -14.47
CA LEU A 90 5.38 7.14 -14.49
C LEU A 90 3.90 6.85 -14.59
N ASP A 91 3.54 6.28 -15.72
CA ASP A 91 2.18 6.11 -16.16
C ASP A 91 1.49 5.16 -15.17
N GLU A 92 1.05 5.66 -14.02
CA GLU A 92 0.13 4.99 -13.11
C GLU A 92 -1.13 4.59 -13.91
N ILE A 93 -1.42 5.36 -14.98
CA ILE A 93 -2.50 5.16 -15.93
C ILE A 93 -2.11 4.24 -17.10
N ARG A 94 -0.90 4.25 -17.70
CA ARG A 94 -0.53 3.25 -18.77
C ARG A 94 0.00 1.92 -18.24
N LEU A 95 0.47 1.80 -16.99
CA LEU A 95 0.60 0.47 -16.37
C LEU A 95 -0.79 -0.16 -16.15
N ALA A 96 -1.81 0.66 -15.87
CA ALA A 96 -3.20 0.21 -15.75
C ALA A 96 -3.90 -0.02 -17.12
N LEU A 97 -3.78 0.92 -18.07
CA LEU A 97 -4.46 0.93 -19.38
C LEU A 97 -3.69 0.27 -20.52
N GLY A 98 -2.37 0.12 -20.42
CA GLY A 98 -1.58 -0.67 -21.37
C GLY A 98 -1.90 -2.17 -21.32
N SER A 99 -2.62 -2.62 -20.28
CA SER A 99 -2.95 -4.03 -20.07
C SER A 99 -4.18 -4.52 -20.83
N VAL A 100 -5.04 -3.63 -21.38
CA VAL A 100 -6.30 -4.07 -22.00
C VAL A 100 -6.07 -4.99 -23.21
N LYS A 101 -4.92 -4.88 -23.88
CA LYS A 101 -4.51 -5.79 -24.97
C LYS A 101 -3.55 -6.91 -24.53
N ALA A 102 -3.06 -6.90 -23.29
CA ALA A 102 -2.11 -7.89 -22.75
C ALA A 102 -2.73 -8.87 -21.73
N ARG A 103 -3.99 -8.64 -21.32
CA ARG A 103 -4.74 -9.51 -20.39
C ARG A 103 -4.80 -11.00 -20.78
N PRO A 104 -5.00 -11.41 -22.05
CA PRO A 104 -5.16 -12.84 -22.34
C PRO A 104 -3.86 -13.65 -22.34
N ALA A 105 -2.68 -13.01 -22.34
CA ALA A 105 -1.39 -13.71 -22.30
C ALA A 105 -0.88 -13.94 -20.86
N LEU A 106 -1.23 -13.05 -19.92
CA LEU A 106 -0.84 -13.15 -18.50
C LEU A 106 -1.73 -14.10 -17.69
N GLU A 107 -3.00 -14.25 -18.05
CA GLU A 107 -3.89 -15.21 -17.37
C GLU A 107 -3.48 -16.67 -17.58
N LYS A 108 -2.86 -17.00 -18.72
CA LYS A 108 -2.31 -18.34 -18.97
C LYS A 108 -0.96 -18.61 -18.29
N ALA A 109 -0.29 -17.57 -17.77
CA ALA A 109 0.98 -17.69 -17.06
C ALA A 109 0.82 -17.68 -15.52
N ARG A 110 -0.39 -17.44 -14.99
CA ARG A 110 -0.69 -17.56 -13.55
C ARG A 110 -0.86 -19.02 -13.15
N ALA A 111 0.22 -19.79 -13.30
CA ALA A 111 0.37 -21.08 -12.64
C ALA A 111 0.47 -20.83 -11.12
N SER A 112 -0.61 -21.21 -10.42
CA SER A 112 -0.70 -21.40 -8.96
C SER A 112 0.25 -20.56 -8.11
N THR A 113 -0.19 -19.39 -7.65
CA THR A 113 0.39 -18.77 -6.45
C THR A 113 0.21 -19.80 -5.32
N ARG A 114 1.27 -20.56 -5.01
CA ARG A 114 1.29 -21.38 -3.80
C ARG A 114 1.07 -20.40 -2.65
N VAL A 115 -0.04 -20.55 -1.93
CA VAL A 115 -0.32 -19.78 -0.72
C VAL A 115 0.82 -20.06 0.24
N SER A 116 1.78 -19.14 0.35
CA SER A 116 2.83 -19.23 1.34
C SER A 116 2.26 -18.86 2.70
N GLU A 117 2.82 -19.45 3.75
CA GLU A 117 2.47 -19.13 5.14
C GLU A 117 2.68 -17.63 5.43
N ASP A 118 3.67 -17.01 4.78
CA ASP A 118 3.94 -15.58 4.85
C ASP A 118 2.81 -14.72 4.24
N LEU A 119 2.22 -15.14 3.12
CA LEU A 119 1.08 -14.44 2.52
C LEU A 119 -0.16 -14.55 3.40
N PHE A 120 -0.37 -15.71 4.03
CA PHE A 120 -1.50 -15.93 4.91
C PHE A 120 -1.40 -15.06 6.17
N SER A 121 -0.25 -15.09 6.85
CA SER A 121 0.00 -14.26 8.03
C SER A 121 -0.08 -12.76 7.74
N SER A 122 0.44 -12.32 6.59
CA SER A 122 0.32 -10.93 6.13
C SER A 122 -1.15 -10.53 5.89
N SER A 123 -1.91 -11.42 5.25
CA SER A 123 -3.34 -11.19 4.98
C SER A 123 -4.16 -11.14 6.27
N GLU A 124 -3.84 -11.98 7.26
CA GLU A 124 -4.48 -11.92 8.58
C GLU A 124 -4.18 -10.61 9.32
N SER A 125 -2.91 -10.17 9.32
CA SER A 125 -2.52 -8.90 9.95
C SER A 125 -3.25 -7.71 9.34
N VAL A 126 -3.35 -7.67 8.00
CA VAL A 126 -4.08 -6.62 7.30
C VAL A 126 -5.58 -6.72 7.59
N GLY A 127 -6.14 -7.93 7.60
CA GLY A 127 -7.53 -8.17 7.99
C GLY A 127 -7.88 -7.62 9.38
N VAL A 128 -7.04 -7.91 10.38
CA VAL A 128 -7.19 -7.38 11.75
C VAL A 128 -7.09 -5.86 11.78
N ALA A 129 -6.19 -5.27 10.99
CA ALA A 129 -6.06 -3.81 10.92
C ALA A 129 -7.32 -3.14 10.33
N ILE A 130 -7.89 -3.71 9.25
CA ILE A 130 -9.15 -3.20 8.66
C ILE A 130 -10.30 -3.37 9.66
N GLN A 131 -10.38 -4.52 10.35
CA GLN A 131 -11.39 -4.74 11.39
C GLN A 131 -11.29 -3.69 12.50
N ALA A 132 -10.09 -3.45 13.02
CA ALA A 132 -9.88 -2.43 14.05
C ALA A 132 -10.23 -1.02 13.57
N ALA A 133 -9.91 -0.69 12.30
CA ALA A 133 -10.28 0.58 11.70
C ALA A 133 -11.80 0.75 11.58
N LEU A 134 -12.52 -0.30 11.17
CA LEU A 134 -13.98 -0.33 11.17
C LEU A 134 -14.56 -0.16 12.56
N GLU A 135 -14.09 -0.93 13.54
CA GLU A 135 -14.56 -0.86 14.93
C GLU A 135 -14.37 0.55 15.51
N ASN A 136 -13.22 1.17 15.23
CA ASN A 136 -12.95 2.56 15.63
C ASN A 136 -13.86 3.57 14.91
N CYS A 137 -14.14 3.37 13.61
CA CYS A 137 -15.07 4.20 12.86
C CYS A 137 -16.48 4.12 13.46
N MET A 138 -16.97 2.91 13.69
CA MET A 138 -18.27 2.65 14.29
C MET A 138 -18.39 3.19 15.72
N LEU A 139 -17.32 3.05 16.52
CA LEU A 139 -17.29 3.59 17.88
C LEU A 139 -17.41 5.12 17.86
N ARG A 140 -16.80 5.80 16.89
CA ARG A 140 -16.90 7.26 16.74
C ARG A 140 -18.28 7.70 16.26
N GLU A 141 -18.91 6.95 15.36
CA GLU A 141 -20.19 7.34 14.75
C GLU A 141 -21.40 6.98 15.62
N THR A 142 -21.39 5.78 16.21
CA THR A 142 -22.56 5.23 16.93
C THR A 142 -22.33 5.09 18.44
N GLY A 143 -21.09 5.29 18.92
CA GLY A 143 -20.74 5.10 20.32
C GLY A 143 -20.72 3.64 20.79
N ARG A 144 -20.95 2.67 19.89
CA ARG A 144 -21.00 1.24 20.21
C ARG A 144 -20.34 0.42 19.10
N ILE A 145 -19.73 -0.70 19.48
CA ILE A 145 -19.20 -1.68 18.53
C ILE A 145 -20.19 -2.84 18.43
N SER A 146 -20.73 -3.07 17.23
CA SER A 146 -21.58 -4.22 16.94
C SER A 146 -20.82 -5.19 16.03
N LYS A 147 -20.43 -6.36 16.56
CA LYS A 147 -19.75 -7.40 15.77
C LYS A 147 -20.56 -7.83 14.54
N GLY A 148 -21.89 -7.83 14.65
CA GLY A 148 -22.79 -8.13 13.52
C GLY A 148 -22.69 -7.10 12.41
N ALA A 149 -22.61 -5.82 12.75
CA ALA A 149 -22.45 -4.75 11.76
C ALA A 149 -21.01 -4.70 11.20
N VAL A 150 -19.97 -4.97 12.00
CA VAL A 150 -18.60 -5.15 11.49
C VAL A 150 -18.54 -6.29 10.46
N HIS A 151 -19.19 -7.42 10.75
CA HIS A 151 -19.29 -8.54 9.81
C HIS A 151 -20.04 -8.15 8.53
N GLU A 152 -21.14 -7.40 8.65
CA GLU A 152 -21.89 -6.89 7.50
C GLU A 152 -21.06 -5.97 6.62
N HIS A 153 -20.32 -5.02 7.22
CA HIS A 153 -19.40 -4.16 6.49
C HIS A 153 -18.30 -4.96 5.77
N MET A 154 -17.70 -5.95 6.43
CA MET A 154 -16.71 -6.82 5.82
C MET A 154 -17.26 -7.61 4.63
N LYS A 155 -18.45 -8.19 4.78
CA LYS A 155 -19.13 -8.91 3.70
C LYS A 155 -19.45 -8.00 2.53
N ASN A 156 -19.94 -6.78 2.79
CA ASN A 156 -20.28 -5.82 1.75
C ASN A 156 -19.04 -5.31 1.01
N MET A 157 -17.93 -5.07 1.73
CA MET A 157 -16.64 -4.75 1.10
C MET A 157 -16.12 -5.90 0.23
N CYS A 158 -16.20 -7.14 0.71
CA CYS A 158 -15.89 -8.34 -0.09
C CYS A 158 -16.71 -8.39 -1.38
N GLN A 159 -18.01 -8.14 -1.30
CA GLN A 159 -18.92 -8.15 -2.45
C GLN A 159 -18.63 -7.01 -3.43
N ALA A 160 -18.38 -5.80 -2.92
CA ALA A 160 -18.04 -4.64 -3.72
C ALA A 160 -16.73 -4.85 -4.47
N LEU A 161 -15.67 -5.28 -3.76
CA LEU A 161 -14.36 -5.55 -4.36
C LEU A 161 -14.38 -6.71 -5.37
N SER A 162 -15.25 -7.70 -5.17
CA SER A 162 -15.43 -8.79 -6.14
C SER A 162 -16.02 -8.32 -7.47
N LYS A 163 -16.68 -7.15 -7.50
CA LYS A 163 -17.20 -6.53 -8.72
C LYS A 163 -16.17 -5.60 -9.35
N SER A 164 -15.66 -4.64 -8.59
CA SER A 164 -14.63 -3.69 -9.04
C SER A 164 -13.98 -2.95 -7.85
N GLU A 165 -12.83 -2.30 -8.09
CA GLU A 165 -12.23 -1.40 -7.09
C GLU A 165 -13.08 -0.14 -6.90
N GLU A 166 -13.70 0.36 -7.98
CA GLU A 166 -14.60 1.51 -7.96
C GLU A 166 -15.82 1.27 -7.05
N ASP A 167 -16.45 0.10 -7.17
CA ASP A 167 -17.59 -0.30 -6.33
C ASP A 167 -17.20 -0.35 -4.84
N LEU A 168 -15.98 -0.82 -4.53
CA LEU A 168 -15.47 -0.83 -3.16
C LEU A 168 -15.30 0.60 -2.63
N PHE A 169 -14.70 1.49 -3.41
CA PHE A 169 -14.51 2.88 -2.99
C PHE A 169 -15.83 3.64 -2.84
N GLU A 170 -16.82 3.37 -3.71
CA GLU A 170 -18.17 3.92 -3.59
C GLU A 170 -18.82 3.46 -2.27
N TYR A 171 -18.80 2.15 -1.99
CA TYR A 171 -19.28 1.61 -0.73
C TYR A 171 -18.63 2.25 0.49
N ILE A 172 -17.30 2.36 0.50
CA ILE A 172 -16.56 2.91 1.65
C ILE A 172 -16.88 4.38 1.86
N ARG A 173 -16.97 5.18 0.80
CA ARG A 173 -17.32 6.61 0.90
C ARG A 173 -18.70 6.81 1.52
N ASP A 174 -19.65 5.97 1.17
CA ASP A 174 -21.04 6.10 1.61
C ASP A 174 -21.27 5.54 3.02
N GLN A 175 -20.63 4.41 3.35
CA GLN A 175 -20.96 3.64 4.55
C GLN A 175 -19.90 3.73 5.66
N THR A 176 -18.62 3.84 5.31
CA THR A 176 -17.51 3.78 6.28
C THR A 176 -16.35 4.69 5.87
N PRO A 177 -16.58 6.01 5.69
CA PRO A 177 -15.56 6.90 5.11
C PRO A 177 -14.27 6.98 5.94
N GLY A 178 -14.35 6.66 7.24
CA GLY A 178 -13.20 6.65 8.15
C GLY A 178 -12.12 5.62 7.85
N ILE A 179 -12.38 4.62 6.98
CA ILE A 179 -11.39 3.60 6.60
C ILE A 179 -10.87 3.75 5.16
N LEU A 180 -11.28 4.81 4.46
CA LEU A 180 -10.99 5.03 3.04
C LEU A 180 -9.49 5.09 2.76
N ILE A 181 -8.72 5.71 3.66
CA ILE A 181 -7.28 5.90 3.49
C ILE A 181 -6.58 4.56 3.66
N GLU A 182 -6.92 3.81 4.69
CA GLU A 182 -6.35 2.51 5.03
C GLU A 182 -6.59 1.51 3.91
N VAL A 183 -7.83 1.39 3.44
CA VAL A 183 -8.18 0.48 2.35
C VAL A 183 -7.52 0.92 1.04
N GLY A 184 -7.49 2.21 0.75
CA GLY A 184 -6.81 2.75 -0.43
C GLY A 184 -5.31 2.49 -0.42
N GLN A 185 -4.65 2.56 0.74
CA GLN A 185 -3.24 2.22 0.89
C GLN A 185 -2.99 0.74 0.65
N ILE A 186 -3.82 -0.16 1.21
CA ILE A 186 -3.68 -1.61 1.04
C ILE A 186 -3.87 -2.01 -0.43
N LEU A 187 -4.87 -1.44 -1.11
CA LEU A 187 -5.08 -1.68 -2.54
C LEU A 187 -3.86 -1.27 -3.37
N ARG A 188 -3.27 -0.11 -3.07
CA ARG A 188 -2.09 0.37 -3.79
C ARG A 188 -0.85 -0.47 -3.52
N SER A 189 -0.67 -0.96 -2.29
CA SER A 189 0.53 -1.69 -1.90
C SER A 189 0.49 -3.15 -2.31
N HIS A 190 -0.67 -3.81 -2.28
CA HIS A 190 -0.77 -5.27 -2.40
C HIS A 190 -1.76 -5.74 -3.47
N GLY A 191 -2.56 -4.82 -4.02
CA GLY A 191 -3.53 -5.10 -5.06
C GLY A 191 -4.86 -5.68 -4.55
N PRO A 192 -5.85 -5.77 -5.46
CA PRO A 192 -7.22 -6.17 -5.13
C PRO A 192 -7.33 -7.63 -4.67
N ASP A 193 -6.55 -8.55 -5.25
CA ASP A 193 -6.58 -9.98 -4.90
C ASP A 193 -6.15 -10.22 -3.44
N PHE A 194 -5.14 -9.48 -2.97
CA PHE A 194 -4.65 -9.55 -1.59
C PHE A 194 -5.67 -8.99 -0.61
N LEU A 195 -6.25 -7.83 -0.92
CA LEU A 195 -7.29 -7.24 -0.08
C LEU A 195 -8.51 -8.16 0.01
N LEU A 196 -8.92 -8.74 -1.10
CA LEU A 196 -10.04 -9.69 -1.13
C LEU A 196 -9.77 -10.93 -0.25
N LEU A 197 -8.55 -11.46 -0.30
CA LEU A 197 -8.14 -12.55 0.60
C LEU A 197 -8.22 -12.11 2.07
N SER A 198 -7.66 -10.95 2.41
CA SER A 198 -7.64 -10.40 3.77
C SER A 198 -9.05 -10.20 4.32
N LEU A 199 -9.95 -9.64 3.51
CA LEU A 199 -11.36 -9.43 3.88
C LEU A 199 -12.08 -10.77 4.08
N ARG A 200 -11.87 -11.77 3.21
CA ARG A 200 -12.50 -13.10 3.34
C ARG A 200 -12.03 -13.86 4.57
N LEU A 201 -10.74 -13.82 4.89
CA LEU A 201 -10.19 -14.44 6.10
C LEU A 201 -10.81 -13.80 7.36
N THR A 202 -10.93 -12.46 7.34
CA THR A 202 -11.50 -11.69 8.44
C THR A 202 -13.00 -11.96 8.60
N GLU A 203 -13.78 -11.97 7.52
CA GLU A 203 -15.19 -12.33 7.51
C GLU A 203 -15.40 -13.73 8.11
N ALA A 204 -14.63 -14.72 7.65
CA ALA A 204 -14.70 -16.10 8.13
C ALA A 204 -14.36 -16.22 9.63
N ASN A 205 -13.41 -15.41 10.12
CA ASN A 205 -13.03 -15.39 11.52
C ASN A 205 -14.09 -14.72 12.40
N ILE A 206 -14.68 -13.60 11.97
CA ILE A 206 -15.74 -12.92 12.74
C ILE A 206 -17.00 -13.81 12.85
N ARG A 207 -17.34 -14.55 11.78
CA ARG A 207 -18.48 -15.48 11.78
C ARG A 207 -18.37 -16.56 12.87
N LYS A 208 -17.16 -17.02 13.22
CA LYS A 208 -16.95 -18.02 14.28
C LYS A 208 -17.29 -17.50 15.68
N TYR A 209 -17.31 -16.19 15.89
CA TYR A 209 -17.59 -15.56 17.18
C TYR A 209 -19.00 -14.98 17.30
N SER A 210 -19.87 -15.23 16.31
CA SER A 210 -21.29 -14.82 16.31
C SER A 210 -22.18 -16.03 16.62
N TYR A 211 -22.18 -16.46 17.89
CA TYR A 211 -23.18 -17.36 18.47
C TYR A 211 -23.76 -16.74 19.74
#